data_AF-A0A3R9P0X1-F1
#
_entry.id   AF-A0A3R9P0X1-F1
#
_cell.length_a   1.000
_cell.length_b   1.000
_cell.length_c   1.000
_cell.angle_alpha   90.00
_cell.angle_beta   90.00
_cell.angle_gamma   90.00
#
_symmetry.space_group_name_H-M   'P 1'
#
loop_
_entity.id
_entity.type
_entity.pdbx_description
1 polymer ?
#
loop_
_entity_poly.entity_id
_entity_poly.type
_entity_poly.pdbx_seq_one_letter_code
_entity_poly.pdbx_strand_id
1 'polypeptide(L)'
;MRFKACAFLGAVLAVSSGIRVIAQTATQPIDAAATHPEVTFKFERPGLAVPRYTILLREDGTGRYLADEAVTSPSSQSSSAMQYAGGKHIDRPMTLSPATTEKIFKTARALNFFNVECASKAKNIANTGDKTLSYSGNDGKGSCEYNYSDNKSVSTLTDMFLAIAFTMDEGRRLEFLHRYDRLGMDAEITSLANEVQAGRAMELSTIAPTLDAIAGDAAVMQRVRLRAEKLLEQSKDK
;
A
#
# COMPACT_ATOMS: atom_id res chain seq x y z
N MET A 1 5.16 73.77 13.99
CA MET A 1 5.88 74.69 14.88
C MET A 1 6.19 73.94 16.19
N ARG A 2 7.47 73.69 16.44
CA ARG A 2 8.15 73.40 17.73
C ARG A 2 7.75 72.17 18.59
N PHE A 3 8.69 71.21 18.57
CA PHE A 3 9.18 70.33 19.65
C PHE A 3 8.85 70.72 21.10
N LYS A 4 8.63 69.70 21.95
CA LYS A 4 9.48 69.43 23.13
C LYS A 4 9.21 68.05 23.75
N ALA A 5 10.31 67.33 23.98
CA ALA A 5 10.40 66.17 24.85
C ALA A 5 10.63 66.61 26.31
N CYS A 6 10.25 65.78 27.28
CA CYS A 6 10.84 65.76 28.61
C CYS A 6 10.67 64.36 29.23
N ALA A 7 11.79 63.74 29.59
CA ALA A 7 11.90 62.50 30.34
C ALA A 7 11.80 62.76 31.86
N PHE A 8 11.49 61.72 32.66
CA PHE A 8 12.02 61.36 34.01
C PHE A 8 11.13 60.21 34.55
N LEU A 9 11.60 58.95 34.65
CA LEU A 9 12.34 58.29 35.75
C LEU A 9 11.58 58.18 37.09
N GLY A 10 11.40 56.94 37.58
CA GLY A 10 10.98 56.61 38.97
C GLY A 10 9.86 55.57 39.03
N ALA A 11 10.15 54.28 39.13
CA ALA A 11 10.41 53.51 40.37
C ALA A 11 9.12 52.92 41.02
N VAL A 12 8.88 51.67 40.64
CA VAL A 12 8.30 50.51 41.36
C VAL A 12 7.78 50.73 42.79
N LEU A 13 6.52 50.34 43.04
CA LEU A 13 6.15 49.51 44.20
C LEU A 13 4.81 48.80 43.95
N ALA A 14 4.87 47.49 44.13
CA ALA A 14 3.84 46.51 43.80
C ALA A 14 2.66 46.55 44.79
N VAL A 15 1.45 46.35 44.25
CA VAL A 15 0.32 45.82 45.02
C VAL A 15 -0.22 44.62 44.25
N SER A 16 0.15 43.44 44.75
CA SER A 16 -0.32 42.13 44.30
C SER A 16 -1.79 41.95 44.67
N SER A 17 -2.68 42.10 43.69
CA SER A 17 -4.04 41.54 43.76
C SER A 17 -4.04 40.27 42.92
N GLY A 18 -4.13 39.12 43.59
CA GLY A 18 -4.11 37.80 42.97
C GLY A 18 -5.35 37.56 42.12
N ILE A 19 -5.17 37.55 40.81
CA ILE A 19 -6.14 37.01 39.86
C ILE A 19 -5.94 35.50 39.86
N ARG A 20 -6.91 34.76 40.37
CA ARG A 20 -6.99 33.31 40.15
C ARG A 20 -7.30 33.08 38.67
N VAL A 21 -6.25 32.81 37.89
CA VAL A 21 -6.41 32.17 36.58
C VAL A 21 -6.90 30.75 36.86
N ILE A 22 -8.19 30.51 36.64
CA ILE A 22 -8.69 29.15 36.48
C ILE A 22 -8.12 28.69 35.15
N ALA A 23 -7.02 27.94 35.20
CA ALA A 23 -6.58 27.15 34.06
C ALA A 23 -7.69 26.12 33.79
N GLN A 24 -8.58 26.44 32.85
CA GLN A 24 -9.35 25.42 32.18
C GLN A 24 -8.35 24.57 31.42
N THR A 25 -7.93 23.46 32.03
CA THR A 25 -7.52 22.27 31.30
C THR A 25 -8.68 21.91 30.39
N ALA A 26 -8.66 22.44 29.17
CA ALA A 26 -9.38 21.87 28.06
C ALA A 26 -8.74 20.49 27.83
N THR A 27 -9.24 19.50 28.57
CA THR A 27 -9.09 18.10 28.21
C THR A 27 -9.87 17.97 26.91
N GLN A 28 -9.18 18.21 25.78
CA GLN A 28 -9.69 17.74 24.51
C GLN A 28 -9.91 16.24 24.70
N PRO A 29 -11.12 15.71 24.46
CA PRO A 29 -11.23 14.29 24.25
C PRO A 29 -10.31 14.01 23.07
N ILE A 30 -9.22 13.29 23.34
CA ILE A 30 -8.55 12.53 22.32
C ILE A 30 -9.63 11.55 21.91
N ASP A 31 -10.41 11.89 20.89
CA ASP A 31 -11.28 10.94 20.24
C ASP A 31 -10.38 9.73 20.01
N ALA A 32 -10.74 8.64 20.69
CA ALA A 32 -10.19 7.34 20.41
C ALA A 32 -10.43 7.15 18.92
N ALA A 33 -9.40 7.40 18.11
CA ALA A 33 -9.44 7.17 16.68
C ALA A 33 -9.99 5.76 16.56
N ALA A 34 -11.21 5.63 16.03
CA ALA A 34 -11.87 4.35 15.93
C ALA A 34 -10.87 3.44 15.21
N THR A 35 -10.29 2.49 15.95
CA THR A 35 -9.27 1.61 15.41
C THR A 35 -10.04 0.64 14.54
N HIS A 36 -10.29 1.04 13.29
CA HIS A 36 -10.95 0.20 12.31
C HIS A 36 -10.13 -1.08 12.17
N PRO A 37 -10.78 -2.26 12.15
CA PRO A 37 -10.07 -3.50 11.93
C PRO A 37 -9.18 -3.42 10.69
N GLU A 38 -7.99 -3.97 10.82
CA GLU A 38 -6.94 -3.91 9.81
C GLU A 38 -6.40 -5.32 9.55
N VAL A 39 -6.25 -5.65 8.27
CA VAL A 39 -5.50 -6.81 7.80
C VAL A 39 -4.23 -6.33 7.13
N THR A 40 -3.11 -6.96 7.48
CA THR A 40 -1.82 -6.72 6.83
C THR A 40 -1.32 -8.01 6.18
N PHE A 41 -0.82 -7.89 4.95
CA PHE A 41 -0.02 -8.92 4.28
C PHE A 41 1.38 -8.40 4.00
N LYS A 42 2.39 -9.07 4.55
CA LYS A 42 3.80 -8.79 4.27
C LYS A 42 4.38 -9.90 3.41
N PHE A 43 5.22 -9.52 2.47
CA PHE A 43 5.94 -10.44 1.60
C PHE A 43 7.40 -10.04 1.50
N GLU A 44 8.30 -11.02 1.63
CA GLU A 44 9.72 -10.87 1.41
C GLU A 44 10.28 -12.01 0.56
N ARG A 45 10.89 -11.67 -0.58
CA ARG A 45 11.63 -12.62 -1.42
C ARG A 45 12.77 -11.93 -2.16
N PRO A 46 14.02 -12.15 -1.73
CA PRO A 46 15.19 -11.72 -2.49
C PRO A 46 15.17 -12.28 -3.91
N GLY A 47 15.63 -11.47 -4.86
CA GLY A 47 15.82 -11.82 -6.28
C GLY A 47 14.70 -11.33 -7.18
N LEU A 48 13.63 -10.75 -6.61
CA LEU A 48 12.56 -10.11 -7.37
C LEU A 48 12.84 -8.63 -7.59
N ALA A 49 12.16 -8.03 -8.57
CA ALA A 49 12.19 -6.59 -8.81
C ALA A 49 11.62 -5.80 -7.62
N VAL A 50 10.60 -6.34 -6.94
CA VAL A 50 10.05 -5.83 -5.68
C VAL A 50 10.23 -6.92 -4.62
N PRO A 51 11.41 -6.97 -3.96
CA PRO A 51 11.73 -8.04 -3.01
C PRO A 51 10.99 -7.93 -1.68
N ARG A 52 10.47 -6.75 -1.32
CA ARG A 52 9.70 -6.55 -0.09
C ARG A 52 8.52 -5.64 -0.33
N TYR A 53 7.36 -6.04 0.18
CA TYR A 53 6.20 -5.16 0.26
C TYR A 53 5.26 -5.52 1.41
N THR A 54 4.40 -4.57 1.75
CA THR A 54 3.32 -4.68 2.70
C THR A 54 2.05 -4.10 2.09
N ILE A 55 0.96 -4.88 2.11
CA ILE A 55 -0.40 -4.39 1.86
C ILE A 55 -1.06 -4.24 3.22
N LEU A 56 -1.50 -3.02 3.53
CA LEU A 56 -2.33 -2.70 4.68
C LEU A 56 -3.74 -2.40 4.17
N LEU A 57 -4.74 -3.06 4.73
CA LEU A 57 -6.14 -2.90 4.34
C LEU A 57 -7.01 -2.72 5.58
N ARG A 58 -7.82 -1.67 5.59
CA ARG A 58 -8.86 -1.43 6.60
C ARG A 58 -10.19 -2.00 6.15
N GLU A 59 -11.07 -2.24 7.12
CA GLU A 59 -12.39 -2.85 6.87
C GLU A 59 -13.33 -1.98 6.01
N ASP A 60 -13.04 -0.68 5.88
CA ASP A 60 -13.74 0.23 4.95
C ASP A 60 -13.28 0.11 3.48
N GLY A 61 -12.30 -0.77 3.20
CA GLY A 61 -11.72 -1.01 1.89
C GLY A 61 -10.55 -0.09 1.54
N THR A 62 -10.24 0.91 2.37
CA THR A 62 -9.08 1.78 2.19
C THR A 62 -7.80 1.07 2.63
N GLY A 63 -6.71 1.32 1.92
CA GLY A 63 -5.45 0.66 2.19
C GLY A 63 -4.22 1.40 1.68
N ARG A 64 -3.07 0.79 1.91
CA ARG A 64 -1.77 1.26 1.41
C ARG A 64 -0.94 0.10 0.90
N TYR A 65 -0.23 0.36 -0.19
CA TYR A 65 0.86 -0.48 -0.69
C TYR A 65 2.18 0.19 -0.35
N LEU A 66 2.97 -0.46 0.51
CA LEU A 66 4.31 -0.03 0.90
C LEU A 66 5.30 -1.03 0.32
N ALA A 67 6.22 -0.60 -0.54
CA ALA A 67 7.13 -1.51 -1.20
C ALA A 67 8.53 -0.93 -1.36
N ASP A 68 9.53 -1.80 -1.41
CA ASP A 68 10.91 -1.42 -1.70
C ASP A 68 11.32 -2.11 -3.01
N GLU A 69 11.68 -1.33 -4.03
CA GLU A 69 12.23 -1.88 -5.26
C GLU A 69 13.68 -2.37 -5.04
N ALA A 70 14.12 -3.37 -5.80
CA ALA A 70 15.52 -3.71 -5.87
C ALA A 70 16.30 -2.63 -6.64
N VAL A 71 17.54 -2.35 -6.24
CA VAL A 71 18.44 -1.50 -7.02
C VAL A 71 18.93 -2.30 -8.23
N THR A 72 18.53 -1.89 -9.43
CA THR A 72 19.13 -2.36 -10.68
C THR A 72 20.23 -1.38 -11.11
N SER A 73 21.50 -1.76 -10.96
CA SER A 73 22.60 -0.99 -11.55
C SER A 73 22.67 -1.25 -13.07
N PRO A 74 22.69 -0.21 -13.93
CA PRO A 74 22.70 -0.38 -15.39
C PRO A 74 23.98 -1.00 -15.97
N SER A 75 25.00 -1.31 -15.14
CA SER A 75 26.31 -1.83 -15.59
C SER A 75 26.55 -3.32 -15.34
N SER A 76 25.59 -4.09 -14.79
CA SER A 76 25.81 -5.52 -14.52
C SER A 76 25.03 -6.40 -15.49
N GLN A 77 25.57 -6.58 -16.70
CA GLN A 77 25.20 -7.70 -17.59
C GLN A 77 25.78 -9.07 -17.11
N SER A 78 26.40 -9.13 -15.93
CA SER A 78 26.93 -10.37 -15.35
C SER A 78 26.40 -10.58 -13.94
N SER A 79 25.60 -11.63 -13.82
CA SER A 79 25.24 -12.44 -12.64
C SER A 79 25.65 -12.00 -11.22
N SER A 80 24.66 -12.16 -10.33
CA SER A 80 24.74 -12.52 -8.91
C SER A 80 25.28 -11.49 -7.92
N ALA A 81 24.53 -10.41 -7.73
CA ALA A 81 24.07 -9.93 -6.42
C ALA A 81 23.30 -8.61 -6.64
N MET A 82 21.97 -8.69 -6.77
CA MET A 82 21.15 -7.49 -6.59
C MET A 82 21.36 -7.01 -5.15
N GLN A 83 22.09 -5.92 -4.99
CA GLN A 83 22.34 -5.31 -3.69
C GLN A 83 21.06 -4.57 -3.27
N TYR A 84 20.44 -5.00 -2.16
CA TYR A 84 19.18 -4.47 -1.62
C TYR A 84 19.34 -3.14 -0.85
N ALA A 85 20.45 -2.43 -1.05
CA ALA A 85 20.75 -1.21 -0.32
C ALA A 85 20.19 0.00 -1.07
N GLY A 86 18.98 0.46 -0.70
CA GLY A 86 18.47 1.79 -1.05
C GLY A 86 17.70 1.90 -2.36
N GLY A 87 16.88 0.90 -2.70
CA GLY A 87 15.95 1.05 -3.82
C GLY A 87 14.85 2.09 -3.56
N LYS A 88 14.09 2.41 -4.61
CA LYS A 88 12.99 3.39 -4.51
C LYS A 88 11.93 2.85 -3.54
N HIS A 89 11.70 3.59 -2.46
CA HIS A 89 10.57 3.34 -1.58
C HIS A 89 9.28 3.79 -2.27
N ILE A 90 8.28 2.91 -2.24
CA ILE A 90 6.96 3.11 -2.83
C ILE A 90 5.97 3.17 -1.69
N ASP A 91 5.15 4.20 -1.70
CA ASP A 91 4.02 4.35 -0.79
C ASP A 91 2.83 4.84 -1.61
N ARG A 92 1.84 3.96 -1.81
CA ARG A 92 0.66 4.25 -2.63
C ARG A 92 -0.63 3.97 -1.86
N PRO A 93 -1.58 4.91 -1.83
CA PRO A 93 -2.93 4.59 -1.39
C PRO A 93 -3.58 3.63 -2.36
N MET A 94 -4.47 2.79 -1.85
CA MET A 94 -5.35 1.94 -2.65
C MET A 94 -6.74 1.89 -2.02
N THR A 95 -7.75 1.60 -2.84
CA THR A 95 -9.09 1.28 -2.37
C THR A 95 -9.53 0.00 -3.06
N LEU A 96 -9.88 -1.03 -2.28
CA LEU A 96 -10.36 -2.29 -2.81
C LEU A 96 -11.89 -2.28 -2.93
N SER A 97 -12.41 -3.15 -3.79
CA SER A 97 -13.85 -3.38 -3.91
C SER A 97 -14.46 -3.85 -2.58
N PRO A 98 -15.73 -3.53 -2.29
CA PRO A 98 -16.41 -4.03 -1.10
C PRO A 98 -16.41 -5.56 -1.01
N ALA A 99 -16.59 -6.25 -2.13
CA ALA A 99 -16.62 -7.71 -2.19
C ALA A 99 -15.26 -8.34 -1.80
N THR A 100 -14.15 -7.80 -2.31
CA THR A 100 -12.81 -8.27 -1.94
C THR A 100 -12.50 -7.97 -0.49
N THR A 101 -12.84 -6.77 -0.03
CA THR A 101 -12.64 -6.35 1.37
C THR A 101 -13.41 -7.29 2.32
N GLU A 102 -14.70 -7.51 2.08
CA GLU A 102 -15.51 -8.43 2.89
C GLU A 102 -14.90 -9.83 2.91
N LYS A 103 -14.49 -10.36 1.75
CA LYS A 103 -13.89 -11.69 1.64
C LYS A 103 -12.60 -11.81 2.47
N ILE A 104 -11.73 -10.80 2.42
CA ILE A 104 -10.47 -10.77 3.20
C ILE A 104 -10.78 -10.80 4.70
N PHE A 105 -11.63 -9.90 5.18
CA PHE A 105 -11.96 -9.78 6.62
C PHE A 105 -12.72 -11.00 7.14
N LYS A 106 -13.68 -11.53 6.36
CA LYS A 106 -14.39 -12.77 6.70
C LYS A 106 -13.42 -13.95 6.81
N THR A 107 -12.46 -14.06 5.91
CA THR A 107 -11.45 -15.12 5.93
C THR A 107 -10.51 -14.96 7.13
N ALA A 108 -10.08 -13.74 7.45
CA ALA A 108 -9.25 -13.45 8.62
C ALA A 108 -9.92 -13.91 9.92
N ARG A 109 -11.20 -13.56 10.11
CA ARG A 109 -11.99 -14.00 11.28
C ARG A 109 -12.18 -15.51 11.32
N ALA A 110 -12.48 -16.15 10.18
CA ALA A 110 -12.62 -17.60 10.09
C ALA A 110 -11.32 -18.35 10.39
N LEU A 111 -10.16 -17.71 10.15
CA LEU A 111 -8.83 -18.21 10.51
C LEU A 111 -8.40 -17.78 11.91
N ASN A 112 -9.34 -17.48 12.81
CA ASN A 112 -9.07 -17.06 14.19
C ASN A 112 -8.09 -15.87 14.25
N PHE A 113 -8.29 -14.87 13.39
CA PHE A 113 -7.43 -13.69 13.27
C PHE A 113 -5.98 -14.04 12.91
N PHE A 114 -5.79 -15.12 12.16
CA PHE A 114 -4.48 -15.72 11.83
C PHE A 114 -3.74 -16.34 13.02
N ASN A 115 -4.41 -16.62 14.14
CA ASN A 115 -3.87 -17.45 15.22
C ASN A 115 -4.07 -18.94 14.90
N VAL A 116 -3.50 -19.38 13.77
CA VAL A 116 -3.52 -20.76 13.28
C VAL A 116 -2.14 -21.14 12.76
N GLU A 117 -1.90 -22.44 12.58
CA GLU A 117 -0.69 -22.92 11.94
C GLU A 117 -0.77 -22.72 10.41
N CYS A 118 -0.18 -21.62 9.94
CA CYS A 118 -0.16 -21.29 8.50
C CYS A 118 0.94 -22.03 7.74
N ALA A 119 2.09 -22.25 8.36
CA ALA A 119 3.20 -22.92 7.71
C ALA A 119 2.91 -24.41 7.49
N SER A 120 3.19 -24.89 6.28
CA SER A 120 3.20 -26.32 5.99
C SER A 120 4.29 -27.04 6.81
N LYS A 121 4.00 -28.28 7.22
CA LYS A 121 4.96 -29.20 7.86
C LYS A 121 5.72 -30.06 6.84
N ALA A 122 5.43 -29.92 5.55
CA ALA A 122 6.10 -30.72 4.53
C ALA A 122 7.60 -30.39 4.47
N LYS A 123 8.41 -31.41 4.19
CA LYS A 123 9.86 -31.25 4.00
C LYS A 123 10.15 -30.91 2.54
N ASN A 124 11.30 -30.29 2.30
CA ASN A 124 11.80 -29.97 0.95
C ASN A 124 10.90 -29.01 0.14
N ILE A 125 10.24 -28.07 0.82
CA ILE A 125 9.47 -27.02 0.16
C ILE A 125 10.44 -25.98 -0.42
N ALA A 126 10.25 -25.63 -1.70
CA ALA A 126 11.00 -24.56 -2.33
C ALA A 126 10.75 -23.20 -1.63
N ASN A 127 11.72 -22.30 -1.68
CA ASN A 127 11.51 -20.93 -1.19
C ASN A 127 10.61 -20.15 -2.17
N THR A 128 9.39 -19.85 -1.73
CA THR A 128 8.37 -19.06 -2.44
C THR A 128 8.23 -17.64 -1.88
N GLY A 129 9.10 -17.23 -0.95
CA GLY A 129 9.06 -15.97 -0.22
C GLY A 129 8.44 -16.11 1.17
N ASP A 130 9.00 -15.42 2.14
CA ASP A 130 8.46 -15.33 3.50
C ASP A 130 7.23 -14.42 3.49
N LYS A 131 6.16 -14.88 4.13
CA LYS A 131 4.87 -14.19 4.17
C LYS A 131 4.39 -14.07 5.60
N THR A 132 3.77 -12.94 5.90
CA THR A 132 3.10 -12.72 7.18
C THR A 132 1.68 -12.23 6.91
N LEU A 133 0.69 -12.92 7.45
CA LEU A 133 -0.68 -12.43 7.54
C LEU A 133 -0.93 -11.98 8.97
N SER A 134 -1.46 -10.77 9.14
CA SER A 134 -1.78 -10.21 10.45
C SER A 134 -3.16 -9.56 10.45
N TYR A 135 -3.84 -9.62 11.59
CA TYR A 135 -5.10 -8.95 11.85
C TYR A 135 -5.01 -8.18 13.16
N SER A 136 -5.60 -6.98 13.19
CA SER A 136 -5.76 -6.18 14.39
C SER A 136 -7.08 -5.44 14.36
N GLY A 137 -7.96 -5.72 15.33
CA GLY A 137 -9.26 -5.08 15.48
C GLY A 137 -9.70 -5.05 16.94
N ASN A 138 -10.89 -4.50 17.19
CA ASN A 138 -11.50 -4.51 18.52
C ASN A 138 -12.01 -5.91 18.94
N ASP A 139 -12.25 -6.78 17.97
CA ASP A 139 -12.77 -8.15 18.11
C ASP A 139 -11.66 -9.19 18.25
N GLY A 140 -10.40 -8.83 17.95
CA GLY A 140 -9.28 -9.72 18.09
C GLY A 140 -8.00 -9.22 17.43
N LYS A 141 -6.94 -9.98 17.63
CA LYS A 141 -5.67 -9.79 16.93
C LYS A 141 -4.96 -11.12 16.77
N GLY A 142 -4.09 -11.21 15.78
CA GLY A 142 -3.27 -12.38 15.56
C GLY A 142 -2.40 -12.23 14.33
N SER A 143 -1.49 -13.18 14.17
CA SER A 143 -0.57 -13.21 13.05
C SER A 143 -0.01 -14.61 12.86
N CYS A 144 0.28 -14.95 11.61
CA CYS A 144 1.06 -16.15 11.30
C CYS A 144 2.08 -15.86 10.21
N GLU A 145 3.21 -16.54 10.28
CA GLU A 145 4.30 -16.48 9.31
C GLU A 145 4.45 -17.82 8.59
N TYR A 146 4.74 -17.77 7.29
CA TYR A 146 4.86 -18.96 6.47
C TYR A 146 5.62 -18.67 5.16
N ASN A 147 6.42 -19.63 4.70
CA ASN A 147 6.90 -19.65 3.31
C ASN A 147 5.81 -20.21 2.39
N TYR A 148 5.22 -21.35 2.77
CA TYR A 148 4.17 -22.05 2.04
C TYR A 148 3.12 -22.58 3.02
N SER A 149 1.87 -22.67 2.58
CA SER A 149 0.74 -23.11 3.41
C SER A 149 -0.05 -24.22 2.71
N ASP A 150 -0.32 -25.30 3.45
CA ASP A 150 -1.29 -26.33 3.05
C ASP A 150 -2.73 -25.98 3.43
N ASN A 151 -2.94 -24.93 4.23
CA ASN A 151 -4.27 -24.43 4.56
C ASN A 151 -4.83 -23.67 3.36
N LYS A 152 -5.97 -24.13 2.84
CA LYS A 152 -6.59 -23.65 1.59
C LYS A 152 -7.09 -22.22 1.72
N SER A 153 -7.60 -21.83 2.89
CA SER A 153 -8.03 -20.46 3.14
C SER A 153 -6.84 -19.50 3.20
N VAL A 154 -5.73 -19.93 3.81
CA VAL A 154 -4.47 -19.14 3.82
C VAL A 154 -3.89 -19.03 2.40
N SER A 155 -3.88 -20.12 1.62
CA SER A 155 -3.37 -20.08 0.24
C SER A 155 -4.23 -19.19 -0.65
N THR A 156 -5.56 -19.32 -0.62
CA THR A 156 -6.45 -18.44 -1.38
C THR A 156 -6.31 -16.98 -0.98
N LEU A 157 -6.18 -16.68 0.31
CA LEU A 157 -5.96 -15.30 0.77
C LEU A 157 -4.60 -14.77 0.31
N THR A 158 -3.57 -15.62 0.32
CA THR A 158 -2.24 -15.30 -0.24
C THR A 158 -2.35 -14.95 -1.71
N ASP A 159 -3.01 -15.79 -2.51
CA ASP A 159 -3.15 -15.57 -3.95
C ASP A 159 -3.86 -14.24 -4.26
N MET A 160 -4.87 -13.88 -3.46
CA MET A 160 -5.54 -12.57 -3.56
C MET A 160 -4.57 -11.42 -3.31
N PHE A 161 -3.80 -11.46 -2.22
CA PHE A 161 -2.84 -10.39 -1.92
C PHE A 161 -1.72 -10.31 -2.95
N LEU A 162 -1.22 -11.45 -3.46
CA LEU A 162 -0.23 -11.48 -4.54
C LEU A 162 -0.80 -10.86 -5.82
N ALA A 163 -2.06 -11.15 -6.16
CA ALA A 163 -2.71 -10.57 -7.34
C ALA A 163 -3.00 -9.07 -7.22
N ILE A 164 -3.30 -8.59 -6.01
CA ILE A 164 -3.40 -7.14 -5.72
C ILE A 164 -2.03 -6.48 -5.86
N ALA A 165 -0.99 -7.04 -5.23
CA ALA A 165 0.38 -6.50 -5.32
C ALA A 165 0.86 -6.41 -6.77
N PHE A 166 0.59 -7.45 -7.57
CA PHE A 166 0.91 -7.47 -9.00
C PHE A 166 0.27 -6.28 -9.74
N THR A 167 -1.04 -6.04 -9.54
CA THR A 167 -1.72 -4.88 -10.14
C THR A 167 -1.09 -3.55 -9.71
N MET A 168 -0.74 -3.41 -8.43
CA MET A 168 -0.11 -2.19 -7.91
C MET A 168 1.27 -1.93 -8.55
N ASP A 169 2.06 -2.99 -8.74
CA ASP A 169 3.37 -2.91 -9.37
C ASP A 169 3.27 -2.58 -10.87
N GLU A 170 2.38 -3.25 -11.60
CA GLU A 170 2.11 -2.97 -13.02
C GLU A 170 1.60 -1.54 -13.22
N GLY A 171 0.67 -1.06 -12.37
CA GLY A 171 0.19 0.32 -12.44
C GLY A 171 1.31 1.35 -12.29
N ARG A 172 2.22 1.14 -11.33
CA ARG A 172 3.40 2.00 -11.13
C ARG A 172 4.36 1.93 -12.33
N ARG A 173 4.57 0.74 -12.89
CA ARG A 173 5.44 0.56 -14.06
C ARG A 173 4.85 1.20 -15.30
N LEU A 174 3.55 1.07 -15.53
CA LEU A 174 2.81 1.75 -16.59
C LEU A 174 2.91 3.27 -16.46
N GLU A 175 2.81 3.85 -15.25
CA GLU A 175 3.03 5.29 -15.04
C GLU A 175 4.44 5.73 -15.46
N PHE A 176 5.45 4.95 -15.08
CA PHE A 176 6.84 5.24 -15.44
C PHE A 176 7.04 5.19 -16.96
N LEU A 177 6.58 4.11 -17.60
CA LEU A 177 6.68 3.94 -19.06
C LEU A 177 5.89 5.03 -19.80
N HIS A 178 4.70 5.37 -19.33
CA HIS A 178 3.89 6.44 -19.91
C HIS A 178 4.65 7.78 -19.96
N ARG A 179 5.43 8.08 -18.91
CA ARG A 179 6.21 9.31 -18.82
C ARG A 179 7.55 9.27 -19.56
N TYR A 180 8.25 8.13 -19.56
CA TYR A 180 9.65 8.07 -19.98
C TYR A 180 9.97 7.08 -21.11
N ASP A 181 9.17 6.03 -21.30
CA ASP A 181 9.38 5.00 -22.33
C ASP A 181 8.05 4.45 -22.85
N ARG A 182 7.47 5.19 -23.80
CA ARG A 182 6.19 4.85 -24.40
C ARG A 182 6.23 3.63 -25.31
N LEU A 183 7.41 3.28 -25.83
CA LEU A 183 7.57 2.10 -26.67
C LEU A 183 7.48 0.83 -25.83
N GLY A 184 8.01 0.87 -24.59
CA GLY A 184 7.92 -0.23 -23.63
C GLY A 184 6.50 -0.52 -23.12
N MET A 185 5.55 0.42 -23.25
CA MET A 185 4.19 0.29 -22.70
C MET A 185 3.41 -0.90 -23.26
N ASP A 186 3.62 -1.29 -24.52
CA ASP A 186 2.81 -2.34 -25.12
C ASP A 186 3.06 -3.72 -24.49
N ALA A 187 4.33 -4.04 -24.22
CA ALA A 187 4.67 -5.27 -23.54
C ALA A 187 4.06 -5.30 -22.13
N GLU A 188 4.15 -4.17 -21.43
CA GLU A 188 3.65 -4.05 -20.06
C GLU A 188 2.13 -4.19 -19.98
N ILE A 189 1.39 -3.40 -20.77
CA ILE A 189 -0.08 -3.45 -20.72
C ILE A 189 -0.64 -4.78 -21.23
N THR A 190 0.11 -5.46 -22.11
CA THR A 190 -0.23 -6.82 -22.56
C THR A 190 0.01 -7.84 -21.44
N SER A 191 1.12 -7.72 -20.70
CA SER A 191 1.40 -8.52 -19.50
C SER A 191 0.25 -8.39 -18.49
N LEU A 192 -0.09 -7.16 -18.10
CA LEU A 192 -1.21 -6.88 -17.20
C LEU A 192 -2.52 -7.52 -17.69
N ALA A 193 -2.87 -7.35 -18.97
CA ALA A 193 -4.10 -7.92 -19.52
C ALA A 193 -4.14 -9.46 -19.49
N ASN A 194 -3.00 -10.12 -19.71
CA ASN A 194 -2.90 -11.58 -19.62
C ASN A 194 -3.05 -12.06 -18.17
N GLU A 195 -2.46 -11.33 -17.22
CA GLU A 195 -2.52 -11.67 -15.79
C GLU A 195 -3.92 -11.44 -15.21
N VAL A 196 -4.65 -10.42 -15.70
CA VAL A 196 -6.08 -10.24 -15.40
C VAL A 196 -6.89 -11.44 -15.88
N GLN A 197 -6.66 -11.91 -17.12
CA GLN A 197 -7.35 -13.09 -17.66
C GLN A 197 -7.03 -14.37 -16.86
N ALA A 198 -5.80 -14.48 -16.37
CA ALA A 198 -5.36 -15.61 -15.57
C ALA A 198 -5.77 -15.53 -14.09
N GLY A 199 -6.43 -14.44 -13.66
CA GLY A 199 -6.82 -14.21 -12.27
C GLY A 199 -5.64 -13.90 -11.33
N ARG A 200 -4.47 -13.56 -11.90
CA ARG A 200 -3.24 -13.20 -11.19
C ARG A 200 -3.01 -11.68 -11.11
N ALA A 201 -3.92 -10.90 -11.69
CA ALA A 201 -4.09 -9.48 -11.45
C ALA A 201 -5.56 -9.20 -11.12
N MET A 202 -5.81 -8.41 -10.08
CA MET A 202 -7.17 -8.03 -9.66
C MET A 202 -7.22 -6.60 -9.14
N GLU A 203 -8.42 -6.11 -8.77
CA GLU A 203 -8.60 -4.76 -8.20
C GLU A 203 -8.08 -3.65 -9.13
N LEU A 204 -8.38 -3.75 -10.44
CA LEU A 204 -7.94 -2.78 -11.46
C LEU A 204 -8.38 -1.34 -11.16
N SER A 205 -9.44 -1.16 -10.35
CA SER A 205 -9.89 0.14 -9.87
C SER A 205 -8.79 0.90 -9.11
N THR A 206 -7.86 0.19 -8.46
CA THR A 206 -6.71 0.78 -7.75
C THR A 206 -5.74 1.50 -8.68
N ILE A 207 -5.73 1.16 -9.97
CA ILE A 207 -4.87 1.75 -11.01
C ILE A 207 -5.69 2.43 -12.10
N ALA A 208 -6.99 2.62 -11.91
CA ALA A 208 -7.88 3.25 -12.88
C ALA A 208 -7.39 4.63 -13.37
N PRO A 209 -6.86 5.53 -12.51
CA PRO A 209 -6.31 6.81 -12.98
C PRO A 209 -5.16 6.65 -13.99
N THR A 210 -4.34 5.62 -13.83
CA THR A 210 -3.24 5.32 -14.74
C THR A 210 -3.76 4.79 -16.07
N LEU A 211 -4.74 3.89 -16.03
CA LEU A 211 -5.36 3.35 -17.25
C LEU A 211 -6.08 4.45 -18.03
N ASP A 212 -6.80 5.35 -17.34
CA ASP A 212 -7.49 6.49 -17.93
C ASP A 212 -6.51 7.47 -18.59
N ALA A 213 -5.41 7.82 -17.90
CA ALA A 213 -4.38 8.68 -18.45
C ALA A 213 -3.75 8.10 -19.74
N ILE A 214 -3.53 6.78 -19.78
CA ILE A 214 -2.98 6.10 -20.96
C ILE A 214 -4.00 6.07 -22.11
N ALA A 215 -5.25 5.75 -21.81
CA ALA A 215 -6.34 5.72 -22.80
C ALA A 215 -6.54 7.08 -23.49
N GLY A 216 -6.49 8.16 -22.69
CA GLY A 216 -6.70 9.53 -23.15
C GLY A 216 -5.54 10.14 -23.96
N ASP A 217 -4.35 9.54 -23.93
CA ASP A 217 -3.15 10.16 -24.52
C ASP A 217 -2.96 9.81 -26.00
N ALA A 218 -3.28 10.74 -26.89
CA ALA A 218 -3.18 10.57 -28.34
C ALA A 218 -1.77 10.29 -28.86
N ALA A 219 -0.73 10.55 -28.07
CA ALA A 219 0.66 10.29 -28.47
C ALA A 219 1.17 8.92 -27.98
N VAL A 220 0.33 8.13 -27.29
CA VAL A 220 0.52 6.71 -27.03
C VAL A 220 -0.01 5.88 -28.20
N MET A 221 0.63 4.73 -28.48
CA MET A 221 0.23 3.84 -29.57
C MET A 221 -1.23 3.39 -29.44
N GLN A 222 -2.01 3.45 -30.53
CA GLN A 222 -3.45 3.18 -30.49
C GLN A 222 -3.81 1.84 -29.83
N ARG A 223 -3.04 0.77 -30.09
CA ARG A 223 -3.29 -0.55 -29.49
C ARG A 223 -3.12 -0.58 -27.96
N VAL A 224 -2.23 0.26 -27.42
CA VAL A 224 -2.00 0.40 -25.99
C VAL A 224 -3.19 1.13 -25.37
N ARG A 225 -3.63 2.23 -25.99
CA ARG A 225 -4.81 2.99 -25.56
C ARG A 225 -6.06 2.14 -25.49
N LEU A 226 -6.38 1.42 -26.58
CA LEU A 226 -7.54 0.51 -26.64
C LEU A 226 -7.49 -0.59 -25.58
N ARG A 227 -6.30 -1.08 -25.23
CA ARG A 227 -6.15 -2.08 -24.17
C ARG A 227 -6.32 -1.47 -22.77
N ALA A 228 -5.85 -0.23 -22.56
CA ALA A 228 -6.09 0.51 -21.33
C ALA A 228 -7.58 0.78 -21.13
N GLU A 229 -8.30 1.19 -22.18
CA GLU A 229 -9.75 1.38 -22.17
C GLU A 229 -10.48 0.09 -21.74
N LYS A 230 -10.13 -1.04 -22.35
CA LYS A 230 -10.72 -2.34 -21.99
C LYS A 230 -10.47 -2.74 -20.54
N LEU A 231 -9.25 -2.51 -20.02
CA LEU A 231 -8.93 -2.78 -18.62
C LEU A 231 -9.69 -1.83 -17.68
N LEU A 232 -9.87 -0.57 -18.08
CA LEU A 232 -10.64 0.41 -17.33
C LEU A 232 -12.13 0.06 -17.28
N GLU A 233 -12.71 -0.45 -18.37
CA GLU A 233 -14.07 -0.99 -18.36
C GLU A 233 -14.20 -2.14 -17.37
N GLN A 234 -13.29 -3.12 -17.41
CA GLN A 234 -13.27 -4.25 -16.48
C GLN A 234 -13.12 -3.84 -15.01
N SER A 235 -12.51 -2.68 -14.74
CA SER A 235 -12.36 -2.16 -13.38
C SER A 235 -13.67 -1.70 -12.74
N LYS A 236 -14.72 -1.47 -13.55
CA LYS A 236 -16.04 -1.00 -13.12
C LYS A 236 -17.03 -2.13 -12.84
N ASP A 237 -16.77 -3.31 -13.37
CA ASP A 237 -17.67 -4.47 -13.33
C ASP A 237 -17.51 -5.34 -12.06
N LYS A 238 -16.78 -4.87 -11.05
CA LYS A 238 -16.42 -5.66 -9.85
C LYS A 238 -16.58 -4.92 -8.54
#